data_AF-A0AAD6X1X5-F1
#
_entry.id   AF-A0AAD6X1X5-F1
#
_cell.length_a   1.000
_cell.length_b   1.000
_cell.length_c   1.000
_cell.angle_alpha   90.00
_cell.angle_beta   90.00
_cell.angle_gamma   90.00
#
_symmetry.space_group_name_H-M   'P 1'
#
loop_
_entity.id
_entity.type
_entity.pdbx_description
1 polymer ?
#
loop_
_entity_poly.entity_id
_entity_poly.type
_entity_poly.pdbx_seq_one_letter_code
_entity_poly.pdbx_strand_id
1 'polypeptide(L)'
;MQTATGTLISGSVIPAVMTGGFEPHDIDFYTPKDRAFEVVMFFRRSGKWRRVKFSAKYDFSTGIGRVYAMRHRQTKKKINIIESLTPYALDAVVQFHSTCVMGAFSADAFWHGHVDTALANISITTPPRMPLTSDLDQQTRTWKILRKYTTRGFDFHFDEFRAPHSCCADTRCPATIRTSDDAGCIRIALPSWVLSGRGDTEHVSCWSLGGSGCPGGILSRAPPSQISLATDTTGEVLWVAIFERRQLLTYSFSVPLEVYDD
;
A
#
# COMPACT_ATOMS: atom_id res chain seq x y z
N MET A 1 -22.88 -15.86 -5.94
CA MET A 1 -22.15 -14.80 -6.67
C MET A 1 -21.50 -13.89 -5.65
N GLN A 2 -20.16 -13.84 -5.58
CA GLN A 2 -19.47 -12.91 -4.69
C GLN A 2 -19.36 -11.55 -5.38
N THR A 3 -19.88 -10.50 -4.76
CA THR A 3 -19.78 -9.13 -5.25
C THR A 3 -18.37 -8.64 -4.98
N ALA A 4 -17.63 -8.15 -5.98
CA ALA A 4 -16.34 -7.53 -5.67
C ALA A 4 -16.57 -6.23 -4.91
N THR A 5 -15.84 -6.10 -3.80
CA THR A 5 -16.01 -5.04 -2.81
C THR A 5 -15.07 -3.86 -3.04
N GLY A 6 -14.15 -3.95 -4.02
CA GLY A 6 -13.04 -2.99 -4.17
C GLY A 6 -12.06 -3.03 -3.00
N THR A 7 -12.03 -4.13 -2.24
CA THR A 7 -11.11 -4.31 -1.12
C THR A 7 -9.70 -4.62 -1.61
N LEU A 8 -8.71 -3.99 -0.98
CA LEU A 8 -7.29 -4.18 -1.24
C LEU A 8 -6.61 -4.82 -0.02
N ILE A 9 -5.59 -5.62 -0.25
CA ILE A 9 -4.70 -6.13 0.78
C ILE A 9 -3.43 -5.27 0.78
N SER A 10 -3.03 -4.74 1.92
CA SER A 10 -1.89 -3.83 2.03
C SER A 10 -1.24 -3.94 3.42
N GLY A 11 -0.49 -2.93 3.84
CA GLY A 11 0.21 -2.88 5.11
C GLY A 11 1.45 -3.75 5.10
N SER A 12 1.65 -4.52 6.17
CA SER A 12 2.92 -5.21 6.40
C SER A 12 3.19 -6.39 5.44
N VAL A 13 2.19 -6.85 4.69
CA VAL A 13 2.40 -7.87 3.64
C VAL A 13 3.17 -7.31 2.43
N ILE A 14 3.08 -6.02 2.18
CA ILE A 14 3.74 -5.38 1.04
C ILE A 14 5.27 -5.52 1.10
N PRO A 15 5.94 -5.10 2.19
CA PRO A 15 7.37 -5.32 2.31
C PRO A 15 7.73 -6.82 2.36
N ALA A 16 6.87 -7.69 2.89
CA ALA A 16 7.07 -9.14 2.85
C ALA A 16 7.26 -9.67 1.43
N VAL A 17 6.39 -9.24 0.52
CA VAL A 17 6.47 -9.65 -0.89
C VAL A 17 7.61 -8.95 -1.61
N MET A 18 7.81 -7.66 -1.36
CA MET A 18 8.81 -6.86 -2.08
C MET A 18 10.26 -7.24 -1.74
N THR A 19 10.54 -7.58 -0.47
CA THR A 19 11.93 -7.76 -0.02
C THR A 19 12.25 -9.21 0.35
N GLY A 20 11.25 -10.08 0.53
CA GLY A 20 11.41 -11.49 0.90
C GLY A 20 11.92 -11.73 2.33
N GLY A 21 12.44 -10.70 3.02
CA GLY A 21 13.01 -10.78 4.37
C GLY A 21 12.09 -10.34 5.49
N PHE A 22 10.80 -10.11 5.21
CA PHE A 22 9.88 -9.48 6.16
C PHE A 22 8.73 -10.42 6.54
N GLU A 23 8.55 -10.65 7.85
CA GLU A 23 7.44 -11.44 8.37
C GLU A 23 6.25 -10.53 8.78
N PRO A 24 5.09 -10.61 8.09
CA PRO A 24 3.91 -9.86 8.46
C PRO A 24 3.26 -10.45 9.72
N HIS A 25 2.95 -9.60 10.69
CA HIS A 25 2.25 -10.02 11.92
C HIS A 25 0.73 -9.95 11.79
N ASP A 26 0.26 -9.18 10.82
CA ASP A 26 -1.14 -8.92 10.51
C ASP A 26 -1.31 -8.66 9.02
N ILE A 27 -2.54 -8.85 8.55
CA ILE A 27 -2.97 -8.52 7.20
C ILE A 27 -3.99 -7.38 7.29
N ASP A 28 -3.73 -6.32 6.53
CA ASP A 28 -4.59 -5.14 6.49
C ASP A 28 -5.43 -5.15 5.20
N PHE A 29 -6.75 -5.18 5.36
CA PHE A 29 -7.74 -5.11 4.28
C PHE A 29 -8.29 -3.69 4.20
N TYR A 30 -7.94 -2.93 3.18
CA TYR A 30 -8.47 -1.60 2.93
C TYR A 30 -9.72 -1.72 2.08
N THR A 31 -10.80 -1.05 2.45
CA THR A 31 -12.10 -1.23 1.78
C THR A 31 -12.84 0.10 1.63
N PRO A 32 -13.60 0.31 0.55
CA PRO A 32 -14.52 1.43 0.42
C PRO A 32 -15.46 1.56 1.61
N LYS A 33 -15.84 2.79 1.94
CA LYS A 33 -16.67 3.13 3.11
C LYS A 33 -17.98 2.36 3.16
N ASP A 34 -18.65 2.28 2.02
CA ASP A 34 -19.95 1.63 1.82
C ASP A 34 -19.84 0.09 1.83
N ARG A 35 -18.64 -0.46 1.65
CA ARG A 35 -18.37 -1.91 1.63
C ARG A 35 -17.76 -2.47 2.91
N ALA A 36 -17.32 -1.63 3.84
CA ALA A 36 -16.66 -2.08 5.07
C ALA A 36 -17.50 -3.05 5.91
N PHE A 37 -18.81 -2.81 6.03
CA PHE A 37 -19.71 -3.70 6.76
C PHE A 37 -19.82 -5.08 6.10
N GLU A 38 -19.91 -5.12 4.77
CA GLU A 38 -19.98 -6.36 3.97
C GLU A 38 -18.74 -7.24 4.22
N VAL A 39 -17.54 -6.65 4.15
CA VAL A 39 -16.27 -7.33 4.39
C VAL A 39 -16.17 -7.84 5.84
N VAL A 40 -16.57 -7.03 6.82
CA VAL A 40 -16.61 -7.46 8.23
C VAL A 40 -17.55 -8.66 8.42
N MET A 41 -18.73 -8.62 7.78
CA MET A 41 -19.71 -9.69 7.88
C MET A 41 -19.25 -10.97 7.19
N PHE A 42 -18.52 -10.87 6.07
CA PHE A 42 -17.90 -12.02 5.41
C PHE A 42 -16.99 -12.79 6.39
N PHE A 43 -16.03 -12.12 7.03
CA PHE A 43 -15.14 -12.78 8.00
C PHE A 43 -15.90 -13.31 9.23
N ARG A 44 -16.93 -12.61 9.72
CA ARG A 44 -17.73 -13.07 10.86
C ARG A 44 -18.52 -14.34 10.54
N ARG A 45 -19.13 -14.42 9.34
CA ARG A 45 -19.97 -15.56 8.91
C ARG A 45 -19.18 -16.86 8.81
N SER A 46 -17.88 -16.79 8.53
CA SER A 46 -17.00 -17.98 8.57
C SER A 46 -16.93 -18.68 9.93
N GLY A 47 -17.36 -18.02 11.03
CA GLY A 47 -17.23 -18.53 12.40
C GLY A 47 -15.80 -18.53 12.95
N LYS A 48 -14.77 -18.54 12.07
CA LYS A 48 -13.34 -18.59 12.40
C LYS A 48 -12.79 -17.30 12.99
N TRP A 49 -13.40 -16.16 12.68
CA TRP A 49 -12.93 -14.84 13.11
C TRP A 49 -13.85 -14.22 14.17
N ARG A 50 -13.25 -13.62 15.20
CA ARG A 50 -13.97 -12.81 16.19
C ARG A 50 -13.46 -11.38 16.19
N ARG A 51 -14.38 -10.44 16.38
CA ARG A 51 -14.04 -9.03 16.59
C ARG A 51 -13.34 -8.89 17.95
N VAL A 52 -12.19 -8.25 17.98
CA VAL A 52 -11.41 -8.09 19.23
C VAL A 52 -11.56 -6.70 19.81
N LYS A 53 -11.60 -5.68 18.97
CA LYS A 53 -11.75 -4.29 19.39
C LYS A 53 -12.31 -3.46 18.26
N PHE A 54 -13.15 -2.48 18.57
CA PHE A 54 -13.37 -1.33 17.70
C PHE A 54 -12.27 -0.33 18.04
N SER A 55 -11.34 -0.05 17.14
CA SER A 55 -10.42 1.06 17.41
C SER A 55 -11.15 2.36 17.13
N ALA A 56 -10.86 3.38 17.94
CA ALA A 56 -11.29 4.75 17.75
C ALA A 56 -11.01 5.25 16.32
N LYS A 57 -11.67 6.35 15.95
CA LYS A 57 -11.38 7.12 14.73
C LYS A 57 -9.87 7.27 14.59
N TYR A 58 -9.37 7.09 13.37
CA TYR A 58 -7.95 7.33 13.09
C TYR A 58 -7.75 8.86 13.04
N ASP A 59 -7.47 9.48 14.19
CA ASP A 59 -7.22 10.94 14.30
C ASP A 59 -6.09 11.40 13.33
N PHE A 60 -5.26 10.42 12.97
CA PHE A 60 -4.09 10.38 12.11
C PHE A 60 -4.23 10.58 10.59
N SER A 61 -5.41 10.42 9.98
CA SER A 61 -5.45 10.29 8.50
C SER A 61 -6.74 10.81 7.90
N THR A 62 -6.61 11.64 6.86
CA THR A 62 -7.71 12.18 6.05
C THR A 62 -8.42 11.11 5.22
N GLY A 63 -7.86 9.90 5.12
CA GLY A 63 -8.36 8.81 4.28
C GLY A 63 -8.87 7.59 5.02
N ILE A 64 -8.62 7.42 6.32
CA ILE A 64 -9.09 6.25 7.10
C ILE A 64 -10.22 6.66 8.04
N GLY A 65 -11.37 6.00 7.91
CA GLY A 65 -12.54 6.23 8.75
C GLY A 65 -12.50 5.39 10.02
N ARG A 66 -12.57 4.07 9.87
CA ARG A 66 -12.67 3.09 10.96
C ARG A 66 -11.74 1.92 10.74
N VAL A 67 -11.29 1.31 11.84
CA VAL A 67 -10.52 0.06 11.78
C VAL A 67 -11.22 -1.02 12.62
N TYR A 68 -11.55 -2.12 11.96
CA TYR A 68 -12.13 -3.30 12.56
C TYR A 68 -11.05 -4.36 12.76
N ALA A 69 -10.55 -4.48 13.99
CA ALA A 69 -9.57 -5.50 14.35
C ALA A 69 -10.29 -6.84 14.62
N MET A 70 -9.92 -7.86 13.87
CA MET A 70 -10.41 -9.23 14.03
C MET A 70 -9.25 -10.16 14.38
N ARG A 71 -9.56 -11.24 15.11
CA ARG A 71 -8.60 -12.27 15.47
C ARG A 71 -9.17 -13.64 15.19
N HIS A 72 -8.35 -14.49 14.59
CA HIS A 72 -8.68 -15.88 14.34
C HIS A 72 -8.83 -16.62 15.68
N ARG A 73 -9.88 -17.43 15.82
CA ARG A 73 -10.24 -18.08 17.10
C ARG A 73 -9.18 -19.07 17.56
N GLN A 74 -8.62 -19.87 16.65
CA GLN A 74 -7.65 -20.92 16.94
C GLN A 74 -6.23 -20.35 16.95
N THR A 75 -5.68 -20.03 15.77
CA THR A 75 -4.30 -19.54 15.56
C THR A 75 -3.96 -18.20 16.22
N LYS A 76 -4.95 -17.44 16.70
CA LYS A 76 -4.78 -16.10 17.26
C LYS A 76 -4.17 -15.05 16.31
N LYS A 77 -3.99 -15.37 15.01
CA LYS A 77 -3.58 -14.42 13.96
C LYS A 77 -4.57 -13.25 13.86
N LYS A 78 -4.07 -12.08 13.46
CA LYS A 78 -4.84 -10.84 13.40
C LYS A 78 -5.04 -10.39 11.96
N ILE A 79 -6.20 -9.80 11.70
CA ILE A 79 -6.46 -9.01 10.50
C ILE A 79 -7.08 -7.68 10.92
N ASN A 80 -6.83 -6.64 10.15
CA ASN A 80 -7.50 -5.35 10.30
C ASN A 80 -8.31 -5.07 9.03
N ILE A 81 -9.56 -4.66 9.17
CA ILE A 81 -10.35 -4.14 8.06
C ILE A 81 -10.42 -2.63 8.23
N ILE A 82 -9.88 -1.89 7.27
CA ILE A 82 -9.63 -0.46 7.29
C ILE A 82 -10.60 0.19 6.31
N GLU A 83 -11.57 0.91 6.85
CA GLU A 83 -12.58 1.66 6.10
C GLU A 83 -11.93 2.93 5.52
N SER A 84 -11.95 3.08 4.19
CA SER A 84 -11.59 4.34 3.53
C SER A 84 -12.68 5.39 3.79
N LEU A 85 -12.31 6.67 3.87
CA LEU A 85 -13.25 7.79 3.91
C LEU A 85 -13.78 8.16 2.52
N THR A 86 -13.12 7.68 1.46
CA THR A 86 -13.54 7.88 0.07
C THR A 86 -14.19 6.60 -0.48
N PRO A 87 -14.79 6.65 -1.67
CA PRO A 87 -15.26 5.46 -2.39
C PRO A 87 -14.15 4.48 -2.79
N TYR A 88 -12.86 4.86 -2.65
CA TYR A 88 -11.73 4.07 -3.13
C TYR A 88 -10.85 3.62 -1.96
N ALA A 89 -10.57 2.32 -1.89
CA ALA A 89 -9.67 1.77 -0.88
C ALA A 89 -8.23 2.28 -1.02
N LEU A 90 -7.79 2.53 -2.26
CA LEU A 90 -6.44 2.98 -2.58
C LEU A 90 -6.09 4.31 -1.90
N ASP A 91 -7.06 5.23 -1.76
CA ASP A 91 -6.83 6.53 -1.13
C ASP A 91 -6.38 6.41 0.33
N ALA A 92 -6.85 5.37 1.04
CA ALA A 92 -6.41 5.09 2.41
C ALA A 92 -5.00 4.48 2.46
N VAL A 93 -4.60 3.71 1.43
CA VAL A 93 -3.26 3.12 1.30
C VAL A 93 -2.22 4.21 1.04
N VAL A 94 -2.46 5.10 0.09
CA VAL A 94 -1.49 6.16 -0.30
C VAL A 94 -1.33 7.25 0.76
N GLN A 95 -2.21 7.28 1.77
CA GLN A 95 -2.14 8.21 2.89
C GLN A 95 -1.47 7.61 4.13
N PHE A 96 -0.92 6.40 4.05
CA PHE A 96 -0.19 5.80 5.16
C PHE A 96 1.10 6.58 5.47
N HIS A 97 1.59 6.56 6.70
CA HIS A 97 2.70 7.45 7.13
C HIS A 97 4.09 7.13 6.54
N SER A 98 4.22 6.12 5.69
CA SER A 98 5.48 5.44 5.38
C SER A 98 5.42 4.81 3.98
N THR A 99 6.35 5.15 3.10
CA THR A 99 6.32 4.67 1.70
C THR A 99 6.51 3.17 1.54
N CYS A 100 7.22 2.52 2.46
CA CYS A 100 7.47 1.07 2.41
C CYS A 100 6.21 0.19 2.50
N VAL A 101 5.06 0.77 2.84
CA VAL A 101 3.76 0.07 2.89
C VAL A 101 2.71 0.73 1.99
N MET A 102 3.10 1.68 1.14
CA MET A 102 2.23 2.28 0.12
C MET A 102 2.18 1.41 -1.13
N GLY A 103 1.80 0.15 -0.93
CA GLY A 103 1.47 -0.79 -1.98
C GLY A 103 0.19 -1.53 -1.64
N ALA A 104 -0.40 -2.18 -2.63
CA ALA A 104 -1.63 -2.93 -2.45
C ALA A 104 -1.71 -4.08 -3.45
N PHE A 105 -2.36 -5.16 -3.02
CA PHE A 105 -2.89 -6.19 -3.88
C PHE A 105 -4.40 -6.01 -3.99
N SER A 106 -4.92 -5.94 -5.20
CA SER A 106 -6.34 -6.22 -5.46
C SER A 106 -6.48 -7.71 -5.81
N ALA A 107 -7.69 -8.13 -6.21
CA ALA A 107 -7.91 -9.48 -6.72
C ALA A 107 -7.14 -9.73 -8.04
N ASP A 108 -6.79 -8.67 -8.75
CA ASP A 108 -6.34 -8.66 -10.14
C ASP A 108 -5.07 -7.88 -10.41
N ALA A 109 -4.51 -7.22 -9.41
CA ALA A 109 -3.34 -6.41 -9.63
C ALA A 109 -2.49 -6.29 -8.37
N PHE A 110 -1.21 -6.08 -8.62
CA PHE A 110 -0.29 -5.51 -7.64
C PHE A 110 0.02 -4.06 -8.03
N TRP A 111 0.00 -3.18 -7.04
CA TRP A 111 0.38 -1.79 -7.19
C TRP A 111 1.33 -1.38 -6.07
N HIS A 112 2.37 -0.61 -6.38
CA HIS A 112 3.23 0.02 -5.38
C HIS A 112 3.68 1.41 -5.83
N GLY A 113 3.47 2.41 -4.96
CA GLY A 113 3.75 3.81 -5.29
C GLY A 113 5.22 4.21 -5.21
N HIS A 114 6.04 3.46 -4.48
CA HIS A 114 7.44 3.81 -4.20
C HIS A 114 8.38 2.61 -4.29
N VAL A 115 8.50 2.06 -5.49
CA VAL A 115 9.21 0.79 -5.75
C VAL A 115 10.69 0.90 -5.39
N ASP A 116 11.36 1.93 -5.92
CA ASP A 116 12.79 2.14 -5.71
C ASP A 116 13.17 2.21 -4.23
N THR A 117 12.34 2.90 -3.43
CA THR A 117 12.60 3.00 -1.99
C THR A 117 12.32 1.66 -1.30
N ALA A 118 11.21 0.99 -1.65
CA ALA A 118 10.86 -0.29 -1.03
C ALA A 118 11.91 -1.38 -1.28
N LEU A 119 12.42 -1.50 -2.51
CA LEU A 119 13.47 -2.46 -2.87
C LEU A 119 14.81 -2.14 -2.21
N ALA A 120 15.11 -0.85 -2.00
CA ALA A 120 16.30 -0.41 -1.28
C ALA A 120 16.19 -0.51 0.25
N ASN A 121 15.09 -1.05 0.79
CA ASN A 121 14.74 -0.99 2.22
C ASN A 121 14.77 0.45 2.78
N ILE A 122 14.43 1.44 1.95
CA ILE A 122 14.29 2.84 2.35
C ILE A 122 12.80 3.14 2.51
N SER A 123 12.47 3.85 3.58
CA SER A 123 11.13 4.35 3.83
C SER A 123 11.15 5.84 4.05
N ILE A 124 10.39 6.56 3.22
CA ILE A 124 10.19 7.99 3.37
C ILE A 124 8.92 8.19 4.18
N THR A 125 9.01 9.06 5.17
CA THR A 125 7.84 9.41 5.97
C THR A 125 6.96 10.38 5.20
N THR A 126 5.63 10.27 5.33
CA THR A 126 4.71 11.23 4.71
C THR A 126 4.10 12.19 5.74
N PRO A 127 4.66 13.40 5.87
CA PRO A 127 4.02 14.58 6.48
C PRO A 127 2.62 14.86 5.92
N PRO A 128 1.76 15.60 6.66
CA PRO A 128 2.11 16.77 7.48
C PRO A 128 2.34 16.52 8.99
N ARG A 129 2.41 15.26 9.44
CA ARG A 129 1.98 14.92 10.81
C ARG A 129 3.06 14.54 11.82
N MET A 130 4.34 14.73 11.50
CA MET A 130 5.38 14.65 12.53
C MET A 130 5.93 16.05 12.78
N PRO A 131 5.60 16.68 13.91
CA PRO A 131 6.38 17.82 14.35
C PRO A 131 7.82 17.33 14.52
N LEU A 132 8.70 17.74 13.61
CA LEU A 132 10.14 17.56 13.70
C LEU A 132 10.74 18.33 14.90
N THR A 133 9.90 19.01 15.68
CA THR A 133 10.27 19.91 16.75
C THR A 133 10.14 19.21 18.10
N SER A 134 11.30 18.93 18.69
CA SER A 134 11.57 18.48 20.07
C SER A 134 11.52 16.97 20.34
N ASP A 135 12.51 16.52 21.11
CA ASP A 135 12.73 15.16 21.65
C ASP A 135 11.54 14.55 22.44
N LEU A 136 10.40 15.24 22.52
CA LEU A 136 9.36 15.02 23.50
C LEU A 136 8.21 14.11 23.08
N ASP A 137 8.20 13.51 21.89
CA ASP A 137 7.12 12.56 21.58
C ASP A 137 7.54 11.32 20.78
N GLN A 138 8.72 10.75 21.08
CA GLN A 138 9.08 9.37 20.70
C GLN A 138 8.05 8.32 21.19
N GLN A 139 7.09 8.72 22.03
CA GLN A 139 6.01 7.87 22.53
C GLN A 139 4.74 7.89 21.66
N THR A 140 4.64 8.76 20.65
CA THR A 140 3.49 8.76 19.73
C THR A 140 3.27 7.39 19.11
N ARG A 141 2.00 7.13 18.77
CA ARG A 141 1.62 5.95 17.97
C ARG A 141 2.38 5.88 16.64
N THR A 142 2.64 7.02 16.02
CA THR A 142 3.40 7.10 14.76
C THR A 142 4.84 6.62 14.95
N TRP A 143 5.56 7.14 15.94
CA TRP A 143 6.93 6.68 16.24
C TRP A 143 7.02 5.18 16.52
N LYS A 144 6.03 4.61 17.22
CA LYS A 144 5.96 3.15 17.43
C LYS A 144 5.81 2.37 16.11
N ILE A 145 5.04 2.91 15.16
CA ILE A 145 4.87 2.32 13.83
C ILE A 145 6.16 2.43 13.02
N LEU A 146 6.83 3.59 13.02
CA LEU A 146 8.10 3.77 12.31
C LEU A 146 9.16 2.82 12.88
N ARG A 147 9.32 2.80 14.21
CA ARG A 147 10.23 1.89 14.90
C ARG A 147 9.95 0.42 14.58
N LYS A 148 8.68 0.01 14.44
CA LYS A 148 8.31 -1.36 14.00
C LYS A 148 8.98 -1.70 12.66
N TYR A 149 8.98 -0.80 11.68
CA TYR A 149 9.58 -1.04 10.37
C TYR A 149 11.10 -0.86 10.39
N THR A 150 11.64 0.07 11.18
CA THR A 150 13.09 0.20 11.40
C THR A 150 13.70 -1.09 11.96
N THR A 151 13.07 -1.68 12.97
CA THR A 151 13.53 -2.98 13.52
C THR A 151 13.45 -4.15 12.54
N ARG A 152 12.84 -3.94 11.37
CA ARG A 152 12.71 -4.94 10.29
C ARG A 152 13.58 -4.62 9.08
N GLY A 153 14.59 -3.76 9.26
CA GLY A 153 15.61 -3.47 8.25
C GLY A 153 15.32 -2.27 7.36
N PHE A 154 14.22 -1.52 7.59
CA PHE A 154 13.96 -0.30 6.84
C PHE A 154 14.73 0.89 7.42
N ASP A 155 15.45 1.60 6.57
CA ASP A 155 16.03 2.90 6.89
C ASP A 155 14.97 4.00 6.70
N PHE A 156 14.77 4.83 7.72
CA PHE A 156 13.72 5.85 7.72
C PHE A 156 14.28 7.23 7.48
N HIS A 157 13.86 7.83 6.38
CA HIS A 157 14.32 9.13 5.93
C HIS A 157 13.26 10.17 6.22
N PHE A 158 13.60 11.11 7.10
CA PHE A 158 12.69 12.16 7.60
C PHE A 158 12.89 13.50 6.88
N ASP A 159 14.12 13.82 6.46
CA ASP A 159 14.51 15.16 6.01
C ASP A 159 15.52 15.15 4.84
N GLU A 160 15.66 14.05 4.11
CA GLU A 160 16.75 13.89 3.13
C GLU A 160 16.67 14.78 1.88
N PHE A 161 15.54 15.46 1.65
CA PHE A 161 15.34 16.28 0.43
C PHE A 161 15.93 17.69 0.51
N ARG A 162 16.84 17.94 1.45
CA ARG A 162 17.67 19.16 1.47
C ARG A 162 18.81 19.12 0.44
N ALA A 163 19.22 17.92 0.01
CA ALA A 163 20.23 17.79 -1.04
C ALA A 163 19.71 18.31 -2.40
N PRO A 164 20.57 18.85 -3.28
CA PRO A 164 20.18 19.23 -4.62
C PRO A 164 19.59 18.03 -5.38
N HIS A 165 18.36 18.17 -5.86
CA HIS A 165 17.69 17.19 -6.70
C HIS A 165 16.77 17.91 -7.68
N SER A 166 16.33 17.21 -8.72
CA SER A 166 15.34 17.74 -9.65
C SER A 166 13.94 17.50 -9.08
N CYS A 167 13.32 18.57 -8.58
CA CYS A 167 11.93 18.52 -8.12
C CYS A 167 11.03 17.95 -9.22
N CYS A 168 9.99 17.19 -8.83
CA CYS A 168 9.05 16.56 -9.75
C CYS A 168 9.63 15.44 -10.65
N ALA A 169 10.95 15.28 -10.75
CA ALA A 169 11.60 14.20 -11.48
C ALA A 169 12.11 13.08 -10.55
N ASP A 170 12.52 13.42 -9.34
CA ASP A 170 12.93 12.44 -8.33
C ASP A 170 11.70 11.78 -7.69
N THR A 171 11.64 10.44 -7.70
CA THR A 171 10.55 9.65 -7.10
C THR A 171 10.46 9.85 -5.58
N ARG A 172 11.53 10.36 -4.97
CA ARG A 172 11.65 10.64 -3.55
C ARG A 172 11.34 12.09 -3.19
N CYS A 173 11.19 13.00 -4.16
CA CYS A 173 10.95 14.41 -3.89
C CYS A 173 9.57 14.66 -3.22
N PRO A 174 9.50 15.43 -2.12
CA PRO A 174 8.26 15.72 -1.39
C PRO A 174 7.36 16.74 -2.08
N ALA A 175 7.91 17.53 -3.01
CA ALA A 175 7.10 18.40 -3.85
C ALA A 175 6.45 17.65 -5.03
N THR A 176 6.88 16.43 -5.34
CA THR A 176 6.32 15.65 -6.45
C THR A 176 4.91 15.17 -6.09
N ILE A 177 3.90 15.65 -6.83
CA ILE A 177 2.58 15.03 -6.84
C ILE A 177 2.69 13.74 -7.65
N ARG A 178 2.60 12.63 -6.94
CA ARG A 178 2.55 11.27 -7.45
C ARG A 178 1.12 10.91 -7.83
N THR A 179 0.99 10.04 -8.82
CA THR A 179 -0.28 9.46 -9.24
C THR A 179 -0.14 7.97 -9.40
N SER A 180 -1.23 7.21 -9.37
CA SER A 180 -1.19 5.76 -9.58
C SER A 180 -0.56 5.34 -10.92
N ASP A 181 -0.45 6.28 -11.86
CA ASP A 181 0.02 6.10 -13.23
C ASP A 181 1.37 6.78 -13.50
N ASP A 182 2.03 7.34 -12.48
CA ASP A 182 3.36 7.91 -12.68
C ASP A 182 4.44 6.83 -12.89
N ALA A 183 5.51 7.21 -13.59
CA ALA A 183 6.60 6.31 -13.94
C ALA A 183 7.39 5.76 -12.73
N GLY A 184 7.20 6.31 -11.53
CA GLY A 184 7.79 5.81 -10.30
C GLY A 184 6.93 4.77 -9.57
N CYS A 185 5.74 4.46 -10.10
CA CYS A 185 4.86 3.41 -9.62
C CYS A 185 5.07 2.12 -10.43
N ILE A 186 4.85 0.96 -9.80
CA ILE A 186 4.67 -0.30 -10.53
C ILE A 186 3.20 -0.70 -10.48
N ARG A 187 2.70 -1.16 -11.63
CA ARG A 187 1.40 -1.80 -11.82
C ARG A 187 1.61 -3.11 -12.54
N ILE A 188 1.25 -4.21 -11.88
CA ILE A 188 1.28 -5.53 -12.49
C ILE A 188 -0.17 -6.01 -12.53
N ALA A 189 -0.74 -6.05 -13.73
CA ALA A 189 -2.01 -6.72 -13.95
C ALA A 189 -1.79 -8.24 -13.86
N LEU A 190 -2.66 -8.93 -13.13
CA LEU A 190 -2.72 -10.39 -13.07
C LEU A 190 -3.64 -10.89 -14.20
N PRO A 191 -3.31 -12.02 -14.87
CA PRO A 191 -3.96 -12.42 -16.13
C PRO A 191 -5.50 -12.49 -16.10
N SER A 192 -6.11 -12.08 -17.22
CA SER A 192 -7.54 -11.83 -17.41
C SER A 192 -8.45 -13.05 -17.49
N TRP A 193 -7.94 -14.30 -17.53
CA TRP A 193 -8.79 -15.49 -17.38
C TRP A 193 -9.41 -15.64 -15.98
N VAL A 194 -8.95 -14.82 -15.02
CA VAL A 194 -9.57 -14.62 -13.71
C VAL A 194 -10.68 -13.55 -13.73
N LEU A 195 -10.81 -12.75 -14.81
CA LEU A 195 -11.50 -11.45 -14.78
C LEU A 195 -12.41 -11.22 -15.99
N SER A 196 -13.27 -12.19 -16.30
CA SER A 196 -14.37 -11.98 -17.24
C SER A 196 -15.40 -10.99 -16.66
N GLY A 197 -15.19 -9.70 -16.92
CA GLY A 197 -16.31 -8.75 -16.98
C GLY A 197 -16.31 -7.56 -16.02
N ARG A 198 -15.18 -6.86 -15.82
CA ARG A 198 -15.22 -5.54 -15.18
C ARG A 198 -14.54 -4.48 -16.03
N GLY A 199 -15.35 -3.63 -16.64
CA GLY A 199 -14.95 -2.29 -16.98
C GLY A 199 -15.20 -1.43 -15.75
N ASP A 200 -14.15 -0.92 -15.12
CA ASP A 200 -14.27 0.17 -14.16
C ASP A 200 -13.32 1.27 -14.60
N THR A 201 -13.84 2.49 -14.56
CA THR A 201 -13.17 3.74 -14.88
C THR A 201 -11.86 3.88 -14.11
N GLU A 202 -10.78 4.23 -14.80
CA GLU A 202 -9.47 4.48 -14.21
C GLU A 202 -9.56 5.59 -13.14
N HIS A 203 -9.52 5.19 -11.87
CA HIS A 203 -9.38 6.15 -10.77
C HIS A 203 -7.89 6.48 -10.60
N VAL A 204 -7.54 7.75 -10.83
CA VAL A 204 -6.19 8.26 -10.61
C VAL A 204 -6.11 8.85 -9.21
N SER A 205 -5.62 8.08 -8.23
CA SER A 205 -5.30 8.63 -6.91
C SER A 205 -4.05 9.51 -7.01
N CYS A 206 -4.10 10.73 -6.47
CA CYS A 206 -2.95 11.64 -6.43
C CYS A 206 -2.50 11.85 -4.98
N TRP A 207 -1.20 11.78 -4.70
CA TRP A 207 -0.61 12.04 -3.38
C TRP A 207 0.76 12.71 -3.52
N SER A 208 1.35 13.20 -2.45
CA SER A 208 2.75 13.60 -2.44
C SER A 208 3.42 13.01 -1.20
N LEU A 209 4.75 12.88 -1.24
CA LEU A 209 5.47 12.66 0.01
C LEU A 209 5.34 13.93 0.83
N GLY A 210 5.17 13.80 2.13
CA GLY A 210 5.21 14.99 2.94
C GLY A 210 6.66 15.44 3.16
N GLY A 211 6.86 16.72 3.40
CA GLY A 211 8.18 17.27 3.73
C GLY A 211 8.09 18.78 3.88
N SER A 212 9.13 19.38 4.46
CA SER A 212 9.37 20.79 4.20
C SER A 212 9.75 20.88 2.72
N GLY A 213 8.90 21.52 1.91
CA GLY A 213 9.06 21.54 0.45
C GLY A 213 10.47 21.95 0.01
N CYS A 214 10.85 21.55 -1.20
CA CYS A 214 12.19 21.79 -1.72
C CYS A 214 12.45 23.30 -1.88
N PRO A 215 13.62 23.84 -1.49
CA PRO A 215 13.95 25.24 -1.73
C PRO A 215 13.87 25.57 -3.22
N GLY A 216 12.93 26.43 -3.63
CA GLY A 216 12.74 26.82 -5.03
C GLY A 216 11.72 25.99 -5.82
N GLY A 217 11.03 25.02 -5.19
CA GLY A 217 9.93 24.31 -5.82
C GLY A 217 8.69 25.20 -5.98
N ILE A 218 8.54 25.85 -7.15
CA ILE A 218 7.24 26.39 -7.56
C ILE A 218 6.34 25.18 -7.74
N LEU A 219 5.22 25.11 -7.00
CA LEU A 219 4.14 24.14 -7.21
C LEU A 219 3.49 24.39 -8.58
N SER A 220 4.19 24.07 -9.67
CA SER A 220 3.57 23.98 -10.99
C SER A 220 2.89 22.62 -11.08
N ARG A 221 1.55 22.62 -11.14
CA ARG A 221 0.76 21.42 -11.41
C ARG A 221 1.21 20.83 -12.75
N ALA A 222 1.76 19.62 -12.74
CA ALA A 222 1.99 18.88 -13.98
C ALA A 222 0.65 18.27 -14.46
N PRO A 223 0.31 18.35 -15.75
CA PRO A 223 -0.77 17.57 -16.33
C PRO A 223 -0.34 16.11 -16.52
N PRO A 224 -1.27 15.14 -16.54
CA PRO A 224 -0.93 13.73 -16.72
C PRO A 224 -0.44 13.47 -18.15
N SER A 225 0.65 12.70 -18.29
CA SER A 225 1.09 12.11 -19.55
C SER A 225 0.56 10.67 -19.66
N GLN A 226 -0.13 10.37 -20.77
CA GLN A 226 -0.62 9.01 -21.12
C GLN A 226 0.53 8.06 -21.48
N ILE A 227 0.41 6.80 -21.07
CA ILE A 227 1.23 5.67 -21.56
C ILE A 227 0.29 4.50 -21.85
N SER A 228 0.48 3.81 -22.99
CA SER A 228 -0.23 2.60 -23.38
C SER A 228 0.70 1.37 -23.33
N LEU A 229 0.15 0.18 -23.05
CA LEU A 229 0.89 -1.09 -22.92
C LEU A 229 0.29 -2.20 -23.80
N ALA A 230 1.15 -3.11 -24.28
CA ALA A 230 0.85 -4.28 -25.11
C ALA A 230 1.32 -5.58 -24.44
N THR A 231 0.77 -6.74 -24.84
CA THR A 231 0.97 -8.08 -24.22
C THR A 231 1.42 -9.15 -25.24
N ASP A 232 2.07 -10.23 -24.78
CA ASP A 232 2.48 -11.40 -25.60
C ASP A 232 1.67 -12.69 -25.33
N THR A 233 2.01 -13.78 -26.03
CA THR A 233 1.08 -14.87 -26.44
C THR A 233 1.24 -16.22 -25.73
N THR A 234 2.05 -16.37 -24.67
CA THR A 234 2.47 -17.72 -24.23
C THR A 234 1.77 -18.31 -23.01
N GLY A 235 0.82 -17.60 -22.38
CA GLY A 235 -0.26 -18.24 -21.63
C GLY A 235 0.08 -19.03 -20.35
N GLU A 236 1.31 -18.99 -19.83
CA GLU A 236 1.65 -19.55 -18.52
C GLU A 236 2.29 -18.49 -17.62
N VAL A 237 1.81 -18.34 -16.37
CA VAL A 237 2.44 -17.49 -15.36
C VAL A 237 2.59 -18.25 -14.05
N LEU A 238 3.81 -18.72 -13.80
CA LEU A 238 4.29 -19.26 -12.51
C LEU A 238 5.29 -18.29 -11.83
N TRP A 239 5.43 -17.06 -12.35
CA TRP A 239 6.52 -16.14 -11.99
C TRP A 239 6.06 -14.68 -12.01
N VAL A 240 6.48 -13.88 -11.03
CA VAL A 240 6.50 -12.40 -11.16
C VAL A 240 7.95 -12.01 -11.42
N ALA A 241 8.26 -11.60 -12.65
CA ALA A 241 9.56 -11.05 -12.99
C ALA A 241 9.53 -9.54 -12.73
N ILE A 242 10.33 -9.07 -11.76
CA ILE A 242 10.63 -7.65 -11.59
C ILE A 242 11.94 -7.39 -12.33
N PHE A 243 11.91 -6.50 -13.33
CA PHE A 243 13.11 -6.13 -14.08
C PHE A 243 13.76 -4.91 -13.44
N GLU A 244 14.96 -5.10 -12.89
CA GLU A 244 15.85 -4.01 -12.49
C GLU A 244 17.12 -4.07 -13.38
N ARG A 245 17.41 -2.99 -14.12
CA ARG A 245 18.64 -2.85 -14.94
C ARG A 245 19.00 -4.05 -15.84
N ARG A 246 18.00 -4.68 -16.49
CA ARG A 246 18.17 -5.89 -17.34
C ARG A 246 18.64 -7.16 -16.60
N GLN A 247 18.55 -7.22 -15.28
CA GLN A 247 18.73 -8.47 -14.52
C GLN A 247 17.38 -8.99 -14.03
N LEU A 248 17.16 -10.29 -14.25
CA LEU A 248 15.99 -11.03 -13.80
C LEU A 248 16.16 -11.38 -12.31
N LEU A 249 15.37 -10.75 -11.44
CA LEU A 249 15.22 -11.21 -10.06
C LEU A 249 13.95 -12.07 -9.98
N THR A 250 14.14 -13.39 -9.95
CA THR A 250 13.06 -14.36 -9.74
C THR A 250 12.84 -14.59 -8.25
N TYR A 251 11.65 -14.27 -7.76
CA TYR A 251 11.20 -14.65 -6.42
C TYR A 251 10.20 -15.80 -6.53
N SER A 252 10.41 -16.88 -5.77
CA SER A 252 9.46 -17.97 -5.64
C SER A 252 8.75 -17.86 -4.28
N PHE A 253 7.41 -17.87 -4.31
CA PHE A 253 6.61 -17.97 -3.10
C PHE A 253 5.64 -19.14 -3.27
N SER A 254 5.67 -20.08 -2.34
CA SER A 254 4.64 -21.10 -2.22
C SER A 254 3.57 -20.57 -1.27
N VAL A 255 2.45 -20.11 -1.82
CA VAL A 255 1.23 -19.93 -1.03
C VAL A 255 0.44 -21.23 -1.15
N PRO A 256 0.30 -22.05 -0.09
CA PRO A 256 -0.60 -23.19 -0.14
C PRO A 256 -2.03 -22.65 -0.30
N LEU A 257 -2.53 -22.69 -1.52
CA LEU A 257 -3.94 -22.56 -1.82
C LEU A 257 -4.57 -23.91 -1.46
N GLU A 258 -5.16 -23.99 -0.27
CA GLU A 258 -6.19 -25.00 -0.02
C GLU A 258 -7.36 -24.65 -0.93
N VAL A 259 -7.48 -25.37 -2.05
CA VAL A 259 -8.69 -25.38 -2.87
C VAL A 259 -9.77 -26.05 -2.02
N TYR A 260 -10.81 -25.29 -1.70
CA TYR A 260 -12.03 -25.86 -1.12
C TYR A 260 -12.94 -26.19 -2.30
N ASP A 261 -13.17 -27.47 -2.54
CA ASP A 261 -14.31 -27.93 -3.31
C ASP A 261 -15.57 -27.65 -2.47
N ASP A 262 -16.55 -26.97 -3.07
CA ASP A 262 -17.89 -26.75 -2.49
C ASP A 262 -18.64 -28.09 -2.29
#